data_AF-A0A966DDH5-F1
#
_entry.id   AF-A0A966DDH5-F1
#
_cell.length_a   1.000
_cell.length_b   1.000
_cell.length_c   1.000
_cell.angle_alpha   90.00
_cell.angle_beta   90.00
_cell.angle_gamma   90.00
#
_symmetry.space_group_name_H-M   'P 1'
#
loop_
_entity.id
_entity.type
_entity.pdbx_description
1 polymer ?
#
loop_
_entity_poly.entity_id
_entity_poly.type
_entity_poly.pdbx_seq_one_letter_code
_entity_poly.pdbx_strand_id
1 'polypeptide(L)'
;MMNYTGTELLWLFLIYSFAGWVIETVFTTVKHRKFANRGLINGPFCILYGITAVLITVGLGELTGFWLFLFSCIFATAVEWNSGHLIERIFKERWWNYSNVKWNLDGYICLPASLLWGGLGLVIVKWVNGFIVRILQFLPAIMTNVLLITLLVILAVDAIASYLLLKQKGKHLEQWENANNKIDHVSVKLRYMITGYIDRRIHKAYPLAKKIESEVIKDEGVFAQGCGFYKIWLLFIVGGFLGDIVETIFCRITAGIWMSRSSVVWGPFSIVWGLAIAVVTAMLYKYKDRSDRFLFFVGTFLGGAYEYLCSVFTEIVFGKVFWDYSKIPFNLGGRINLLYCFFWGFAAVIWFKLIYPVISDMIEKIPVIIGKVLTWMLIIFMCCNILVSVSALIRYDERSKNIQAEDGWQSWVDTHYDDSRMAQIYPNAVAR
;
A
#
# COMPACT_ATOMS: atom_id res chain seq x y z
N MET A 1 17.61 16.70 8.65
CA MET A 1 17.00 15.68 7.77
C MET A 1 17.71 15.75 6.43
N MET A 2 18.09 14.61 5.85
CA MET A 2 18.41 14.61 4.42
C MET A 2 17.07 14.59 3.69
N ASN A 3 16.64 15.77 3.24
CA ASN A 3 15.47 15.86 2.37
C ASN A 3 15.89 15.38 0.99
N TYR A 4 15.55 14.13 0.67
CA TYR A 4 15.80 13.58 -0.66
C TYR A 4 14.83 14.25 -1.64
N THR A 5 15.36 14.70 -2.76
CA THR A 5 14.55 15.18 -3.88
C THR A 5 13.81 14.02 -4.55
N GLY A 6 12.74 14.31 -5.29
CA GLY A 6 11.99 13.28 -6.01
C GLY A 6 12.86 12.47 -6.99
N THR A 7 13.86 13.11 -7.62
CA THR A 7 14.81 12.44 -8.51
C THR A 7 15.77 11.53 -7.76
N GLU A 8 16.25 11.93 -6.59
CA GLU A 8 17.09 11.07 -5.73
C GLU A 8 16.31 9.84 -5.26
N LEU A 9 15.04 9.98 -4.87
CA LEU A 9 14.20 8.85 -4.49
C LEU A 9 13.97 7.86 -5.64
N LEU A 10 13.77 8.36 -6.87
CA LEU A 10 13.65 7.50 -8.06
C LEU A 10 14.96 6.77 -8.37
N TRP A 11 16.11 7.42 -8.15
CA TRP A 11 17.41 6.76 -8.26
C TRP A 11 17.62 5.67 -7.21
N LEU A 12 17.32 5.96 -5.93
CA LEU A 12 17.37 4.97 -4.87
C LEU A 12 16.45 3.79 -5.18
N PHE A 13 15.23 4.05 -5.68
CA PHE A 13 14.31 3.01 -6.13
C PHE A 13 14.93 2.09 -7.18
N LEU A 14 15.53 2.64 -8.25
CA LEU A 14 16.14 1.85 -9.31
C LEU A 14 17.36 1.07 -8.82
N ILE A 15 18.24 1.72 -8.05
CA ILE A 15 19.47 1.11 -7.53
C ILE A 15 19.14 -0.04 -6.58
N TYR A 16 18.21 0.14 -5.65
CA TYR A 16 17.81 -0.93 -4.75
C TYR A 16 17.01 -2.03 -5.46
N SER A 17 16.22 -1.70 -6.47
CA SER A 17 15.56 -2.73 -7.31
C SER A 17 16.58 -3.59 -8.06
N PHE A 18 17.66 -2.97 -8.57
CA PHE A 18 18.75 -3.67 -9.23
C PHE A 18 19.60 -4.47 -8.25
N ALA A 19 19.97 -3.89 -7.11
CA ALA A 19 20.73 -4.58 -6.07
C ALA A 19 19.97 -5.79 -5.51
N GLY A 20 18.67 -5.65 -5.27
CA GLY A 20 17.79 -6.76 -4.89
C GLY A 20 17.78 -7.86 -5.94
N TRP A 21 17.70 -7.50 -7.23
CA TRP A 21 17.82 -8.46 -8.32
C TRP A 21 19.17 -9.19 -8.33
N VAL A 22 20.28 -8.47 -8.13
CA VAL A 22 21.63 -9.08 -8.05
C VAL A 22 21.69 -10.07 -6.89
N ILE A 23 21.28 -9.66 -5.69
CA ILE A 23 21.32 -10.51 -4.49
C ILE A 23 20.49 -11.79 -4.70
N GLU A 24 19.25 -11.64 -5.15
CA GLU A 24 18.33 -12.75 -5.39
C GLU A 24 18.86 -13.71 -6.47
N THR A 25 19.37 -13.15 -7.57
CA THR A 25 19.91 -13.92 -8.69
C THR A 25 21.18 -14.67 -8.28
N VAL A 26 22.11 -14.02 -7.57
CA VAL A 26 23.34 -14.64 -7.06
C VAL A 26 23.00 -15.73 -6.05
N PHE A 27 22.17 -15.42 -5.05
CA PHE A 27 21.77 -16.39 -4.02
C PHE A 27 21.13 -17.64 -4.64
N THR A 28 20.24 -17.45 -5.61
CA THR A 28 19.57 -18.55 -6.31
C THR A 28 20.55 -19.34 -7.17
N THR A 29 21.45 -18.65 -7.87
CA THR A 29 22.45 -19.28 -8.73
C THR A 29 23.42 -20.13 -7.90
N VAL A 30 23.85 -19.64 -6.73
CA VAL A 30 24.71 -20.39 -5.80
C VAL A 30 23.96 -21.59 -5.21
N LYS A 31 22.73 -21.39 -4.72
CA LYS A 31 21.94 -22.44 -4.06
C LYS A 31 21.52 -23.55 -5.01
N HIS A 32 21.11 -23.22 -6.23
CA HIS A 32 20.58 -24.17 -7.20
C HIS A 32 21.56 -24.52 -8.32
N ARG A 33 22.78 -23.97 -8.30
CA ARG A 33 23.85 -24.12 -9.30
C ARG A 33 23.40 -23.83 -10.75
N LYS A 34 22.35 -23.03 -10.91
CA LYS A 34 21.76 -22.66 -12.21
C LYS A 34 21.35 -21.20 -12.18
N PHE A 35 21.71 -20.46 -13.23
CA PHE A 35 21.33 -19.07 -13.36
C PHE A 35 19.81 -18.90 -13.48
N ALA A 36 19.24 -18.10 -12.60
CA ALA A 36 17.81 -17.84 -12.48
C ALA A 36 17.59 -16.32 -12.36
N ASN A 37 17.11 -15.67 -13.43
CA ASN A 37 16.82 -14.24 -13.43
C ASN A 37 15.57 -13.97 -12.57
N ARG A 38 15.73 -13.25 -11.45
CA ARG A 38 14.68 -12.95 -10.46
C ARG A 38 13.89 -11.65 -10.71
N GLY A 39 14.09 -10.98 -11.84
CA GLY A 39 13.41 -9.72 -12.18
C GLY A 39 11.92 -9.89 -12.51
N LEU A 40 11.20 -8.79 -12.75
CA LEU A 40 9.77 -8.84 -13.07
C LEU A 40 9.46 -9.66 -14.35
N ILE A 41 10.03 -9.34 -15.52
CA ILE A 41 10.11 -10.28 -16.67
C ILE A 41 11.53 -10.54 -17.16
N ASN A 42 12.11 -9.60 -17.90
CA ASN A 42 13.41 -9.77 -18.54
C ASN A 42 14.40 -8.76 -17.96
N GLY A 43 13.91 -7.64 -17.42
CA GLY A 43 14.71 -6.60 -16.79
C GLY A 43 15.35 -7.05 -15.47
N PRO A 44 16.54 -6.52 -15.14
CA PRO A 44 17.28 -6.83 -13.92
C PRO A 44 16.76 -6.05 -12.70
N PHE A 45 15.44 -6.02 -12.49
CA PHE A 45 14.83 -5.23 -11.42
C PHE A 45 13.85 -6.07 -10.60
N CYS A 46 14.14 -6.16 -9.30
CA CYS A 46 13.22 -6.68 -8.31
C CYS A 46 12.54 -5.51 -7.59
N ILE A 47 11.40 -5.06 -8.14
CA ILE A 47 10.70 -3.84 -7.75
C ILE A 47 10.38 -3.79 -6.24
N LEU A 48 10.14 -4.94 -5.61
CA LEU A 48 9.84 -5.03 -4.18
C LEU A 48 10.96 -4.44 -3.31
N TYR A 49 12.22 -4.66 -3.68
CA TYR A 49 13.36 -4.10 -2.95
C TYR A 49 13.42 -2.57 -3.09
N GLY A 50 13.18 -2.05 -4.29
CA GLY A 50 13.13 -0.61 -4.53
C GLY A 50 12.00 0.08 -3.77
N ILE A 51 10.78 -0.46 -3.84
CA ILE A 51 9.62 0.08 -3.11
C ILE A 51 9.91 0.07 -1.60
N THR A 52 10.38 -1.06 -1.07
CA THR A 52 10.65 -1.20 0.37
C THR A 52 11.74 -0.24 0.84
N ALA A 53 12.83 -0.10 0.08
CA ALA A 53 13.94 0.78 0.45
C ALA A 53 13.52 2.26 0.43
N VAL A 54 12.72 2.69 -0.56
CA VAL A 54 12.18 4.07 -0.59
C VAL A 54 11.21 4.30 0.55
N LEU A 55 10.30 3.37 0.84
CA LEU A 55 9.37 3.48 1.99
C LEU A 55 10.11 3.61 3.32
N ILE A 56 11.18 2.81 3.52
CA ILE A 56 12.03 2.91 4.71
C ILE A 56 12.81 4.23 4.73
N THR A 57 13.34 4.68 3.59
CA THR A 57 14.12 5.92 3.48
C THR A 57 13.29 7.15 3.82
N VAL A 58 12.11 7.24 3.22
CA VAL A 58 11.19 8.37 3.38
C VAL A 58 10.48 8.30 4.72
N GLY A 59 9.97 7.12 5.09
CA GLY A 59 9.26 6.92 6.35
C GLY A 59 10.18 7.08 7.56
N LEU A 60 11.24 6.29 7.62
CA LEU A 60 11.98 6.06 8.86
C LEU A 60 13.22 6.93 9.02
N GLY A 61 13.44 7.91 8.13
CA GLY A 61 14.65 8.75 8.11
C GLY A 61 14.90 9.55 9.39
N GLU A 62 13.87 9.79 10.20
CA GLU A 62 13.96 10.47 11.49
C GLU A 62 14.29 9.53 12.65
N LEU A 63 14.05 8.23 12.49
CA LEU A 63 14.31 7.24 13.51
C LEU A 63 15.78 6.87 13.56
N THR A 64 16.26 6.53 14.75
CA THR A 64 17.64 6.08 14.94
C THR A 64 17.71 4.86 15.85
N GLY A 65 18.84 4.14 15.78
CA GLY A 65 19.15 3.02 16.66
C GLY A 65 18.12 1.89 16.58
N PHE A 66 17.65 1.44 17.75
CA PHE A 66 16.70 0.33 17.87
C PHE A 66 15.37 0.60 17.15
N TRP A 67 14.85 1.83 17.19
CA TRP A 67 13.54 2.15 16.60
C TRP A 67 13.58 2.11 15.07
N LEU A 68 14.66 2.61 14.47
CA LEU A 68 14.89 2.47 13.03
C LEU A 68 14.94 1.00 12.61
N PHE A 69 15.67 0.17 13.37
CA PHE A 69 15.74 -1.27 13.13
C PHE A 69 14.37 -1.93 13.23
N LEU A 70 13.62 -1.66 14.31
CA LEU A 70 12.32 -2.27 14.57
C LEU A 70 11.29 -1.89 13.49
N PHE A 71 11.17 -0.60 13.15
CA PHE A 71 10.23 -0.17 12.12
C PHE A 71 10.65 -0.62 10.73
N SER A 72 11.96 -0.73 10.45
CA SER A 72 12.45 -1.35 9.22
C SER A 72 12.04 -2.82 9.11
N CYS A 73 12.11 -3.58 10.22
CA CYS A 73 11.59 -4.96 10.28
C CYS A 73 10.09 -4.98 9.92
N ILE A 74 9.30 -4.11 10.55
CA ILE A 74 7.84 -4.09 10.37
C ILE A 74 7.46 -3.72 8.93
N PHE A 75 8.07 -2.65 8.38
CA PHE A 75 7.77 -2.18 7.03
C PHE A 75 8.16 -3.20 5.98
N ALA A 76 9.39 -3.73 6.05
CA ALA A 76 9.85 -4.74 5.10
C ALA A 76 8.99 -6.01 5.17
N THR A 77 8.65 -6.46 6.39
CA THR A 77 7.79 -7.64 6.60
C THR A 77 6.38 -7.41 6.07
N ALA A 78 5.80 -6.22 6.28
CA ALA A 78 4.49 -5.87 5.75
C ALA A 78 4.50 -5.86 4.22
N VAL A 79 5.52 -5.26 3.59
CA VAL A 79 5.65 -5.24 2.12
C VAL A 79 5.86 -6.65 1.58
N GLU A 80 6.76 -7.45 2.16
CA GLU A 80 7.00 -8.84 1.76
C GLU A 80 5.72 -9.67 1.86
N TRP A 81 5.03 -9.61 3.00
CA TRP A 81 3.79 -10.36 3.24
C TRP A 81 2.67 -9.98 2.26
N ASN A 82 2.45 -8.68 2.04
CA ASN A 82 1.43 -8.20 1.10
C ASN A 82 1.77 -8.57 -0.34
N SER A 83 3.04 -8.45 -0.71
CA SER A 83 3.51 -8.78 -2.05
C SER A 83 3.38 -10.28 -2.34
N GLY A 84 3.71 -11.13 -1.37
CA GLY A 84 3.51 -12.57 -1.47
C GLY A 84 2.05 -12.94 -1.73
N HIS A 85 1.12 -12.35 -0.98
CA HIS A 85 -0.32 -12.60 -1.16
C HIS A 85 -0.85 -12.02 -2.48
N LEU A 86 -0.35 -10.87 -2.91
CA LEU A 86 -0.70 -10.27 -4.19
C LEU A 86 -0.24 -11.16 -5.35
N ILE A 87 0.99 -11.67 -5.27
CA ILE A 87 1.55 -12.62 -6.23
C ILE A 87 0.73 -13.92 -6.24
N GLU A 88 0.40 -14.49 -5.08
CA GLU A 88 -0.45 -15.70 -4.99
C GLU A 88 -1.82 -15.46 -5.66
N ARG A 89 -2.43 -14.29 -5.47
CA ARG A 89 -3.73 -13.96 -6.07
C ARG A 89 -3.66 -13.81 -7.59
N ILE A 90 -2.61 -13.15 -8.11
CA ILE A 90 -2.44 -12.87 -9.55
C ILE A 90 -1.95 -14.10 -10.31
N PHE A 91 -0.94 -14.79 -9.78
CA PHE A 91 -0.25 -15.86 -10.49
C PHE A 91 -0.73 -17.26 -10.10
N LYS A 92 -1.50 -17.40 -9.01
CA LYS A 92 -1.86 -18.71 -8.40
C LYS A 92 -0.65 -19.56 -8.03
N GLU A 93 0.48 -18.88 -7.80
CA GLU A 93 1.75 -19.46 -7.48
C GLU A 93 2.37 -18.69 -6.33
N ARG A 94 3.11 -19.41 -5.49
CA ARG A 94 3.86 -18.80 -4.40
C ARG A 94 5.33 -18.79 -4.74
N TRP A 95 5.90 -17.62 -4.97
CA TRP A 95 7.28 -17.47 -5.47
C TRP A 95 8.38 -17.76 -4.45
N TRP A 96 8.11 -17.63 -3.14
CA TRP A 96 9.03 -17.99 -2.07
C TRP A 96 8.31 -18.72 -0.93
N ASN A 97 9.05 -19.55 -0.18
CA ASN A 97 8.46 -20.38 0.85
C ASN A 97 9.38 -20.54 2.07
N TYR A 98 8.96 -19.98 3.20
CA TYR A 98 9.61 -20.06 4.50
C TYR A 98 9.01 -21.11 5.45
N SER A 99 8.16 -22.04 4.98
CA SER A 99 7.52 -23.06 5.83
C SER A 99 8.50 -23.91 6.63
N ASN A 100 9.73 -24.09 6.12
CA ASN A 100 10.79 -24.84 6.80
C ASN A 100 11.64 -23.99 7.75
N VAL A 101 11.31 -22.71 7.92
CA VAL A 101 12.03 -21.78 8.80
C VAL A 101 11.23 -21.58 10.09
N LYS A 102 11.91 -21.58 11.23
CA LYS A 102 11.27 -21.34 12.53
C LYS A 102 10.62 -19.95 12.58
N TRP A 103 9.49 -19.85 13.29
CA TRP A 103 8.71 -18.62 13.43
C TRP A 103 8.30 -17.99 12.08
N ASN A 104 7.89 -18.84 11.14
CA ASN A 104 7.26 -18.39 9.90
C ASN A 104 5.76 -18.12 10.09
N LEU A 105 5.21 -17.26 9.25
CA LEU A 105 3.77 -17.03 9.14
C LEU A 105 3.31 -17.48 7.74
N ASP A 106 2.60 -18.61 7.71
CA ASP A 106 2.08 -19.29 6.50
C ASP A 106 3.13 -19.53 5.41
N GLY A 107 4.41 -19.57 5.76
CA GLY A 107 5.53 -19.66 4.82
C GLY A 107 5.75 -18.41 3.96
N TYR A 108 5.06 -17.29 4.20
CA TYR A 108 5.22 -16.04 3.46
C TYR A 108 6.32 -15.14 4.00
N ILE A 109 6.45 -15.11 5.32
CA ILE A 109 7.45 -14.32 6.05
C ILE A 109 7.98 -15.19 7.19
N CYS A 110 9.15 -14.83 7.71
CA CYS A 110 9.69 -15.44 8.93
C CYS A 110 10.52 -14.46 9.73
N LEU A 111 10.54 -14.64 11.06
CA LEU A 111 11.25 -13.72 11.96
C LEU A 111 12.74 -13.52 11.60
N PRO A 112 13.53 -14.56 11.26
CA PRO A 112 14.92 -14.36 10.88
C PRO A 112 15.12 -13.46 9.66
N ALA A 113 14.25 -13.60 8.64
CA ALA A 113 14.28 -12.73 7.46
C ALA A 113 13.89 -11.29 7.83
N SER A 114 12.82 -11.11 8.62
CA SER A 114 12.40 -9.80 9.12
C SER A 114 13.53 -9.06 9.86
N LEU A 115 14.30 -9.76 10.70
CA LEU A 115 15.44 -9.18 11.42
C LEU A 115 16.58 -8.80 10.48
N LEU A 116 16.86 -9.62 9.47
CA LEU A 116 17.84 -9.29 8.43
C LEU A 116 17.44 -8.00 7.68
N TRP A 117 16.16 -7.91 7.29
CA TRP A 117 15.63 -6.71 6.63
C TRP A 117 15.68 -5.48 7.53
N GLY A 118 15.44 -5.62 8.84
CA GLY A 118 15.63 -4.55 9.81
C GLY A 118 17.06 -4.03 9.86
N GLY A 119 18.04 -4.94 9.87
CA GLY A 119 19.46 -4.59 9.86
C GLY A 119 19.86 -3.88 8.56
N LEU A 120 19.40 -4.38 7.42
CA LEU A 120 19.62 -3.75 6.12
C LEU A 120 18.97 -2.37 6.05
N GLY A 121 17.75 -2.20 6.54
CA GLY A 121 17.07 -0.90 6.60
C GLY A 121 17.86 0.13 7.43
N LEU A 122 18.38 -0.27 8.59
CA LEU A 122 19.25 0.58 9.40
C LEU A 122 20.51 1.00 8.63
N VAL A 123 21.15 0.04 7.95
CA VAL A 123 22.37 0.30 7.16
C VAL A 123 22.09 1.24 5.97
N ILE A 124 20.98 1.00 5.29
CA ILE A 124 20.51 1.77 4.13
C ILE A 124 20.30 3.24 4.50
N VAL A 125 19.52 3.49 5.56
CA VAL A 125 19.15 4.85 5.97
C VAL A 125 20.35 5.61 6.52
N LYS A 126 21.20 4.97 7.33
CA LYS A 126 22.30 5.66 8.00
C LYS A 126 23.50 5.94 7.10
N TRP A 127 23.83 5.02 6.20
CA TRP A 127 25.09 5.10 5.45
C TRP A 127 24.90 5.00 3.93
N VAL A 128 24.18 3.99 3.45
CA VAL A 128 24.18 3.66 2.02
C VAL A 128 23.49 4.74 1.20
N ASN A 129 22.35 5.28 1.65
CA ASN A 129 21.64 6.34 0.91
C ASN A 129 22.51 7.58 0.71
N GLY A 130 23.14 8.06 1.80
CA GLY A 130 24.02 9.23 1.73
C GLY A 130 25.23 8.99 0.83
N PHE A 131 25.78 7.77 0.83
CA PHE A 131 26.85 7.39 -0.08
C PHE A 131 26.41 7.37 -1.55
N ILE A 132 25.26 6.75 -1.86
CA ILE A 132 24.70 6.70 -3.21
C ILE A 132 24.46 8.11 -3.74
N VAL A 133 23.79 8.95 -2.96
CA VAL A 133 23.46 10.32 -3.40
C VAL A 133 24.71 11.14 -3.65
N ARG A 134 25.75 11.03 -2.81
CA ARG A 134 27.05 11.69 -3.06
C ARG A 134 27.69 11.23 -4.37
N ILE A 135 27.60 9.93 -4.70
CA ILE A 135 28.09 9.43 -5.99
C ILE A 135 27.32 10.05 -7.15
N LEU A 136 25.99 10.10 -7.06
CA LEU A 136 25.14 10.68 -8.11
C LEU A 136 25.42 12.17 -8.32
N GLN A 137 25.80 12.90 -7.27
CA GLN A 137 26.17 14.32 -7.35
C GLN A 137 27.48 14.59 -8.13
N PHE A 138 28.36 13.59 -8.29
CA PHE A 138 29.55 13.74 -9.14
C PHE A 138 29.25 13.64 -10.64
N LEU A 139 28.07 13.17 -11.02
CA LEU A 139 27.67 13.00 -12.42
C LEU A 139 26.96 14.27 -12.92
N PRO A 140 27.16 14.69 -14.18
CA PRO A 140 26.43 15.81 -14.76
C PRO A 140 24.91 15.61 -14.73
N ALA A 141 24.17 16.62 -14.26
CA ALA A 141 22.72 16.54 -14.03
C ALA A 141 21.90 16.13 -15.27
N ILE A 142 22.31 16.58 -16.46
CA ILE A 142 21.65 16.22 -17.73
C ILE A 142 21.79 14.71 -17.97
N MET A 143 22.99 14.16 -17.78
CA MET A 143 23.26 12.75 -17.99
C MET A 143 22.49 11.88 -17.01
N THR A 144 22.45 12.26 -15.72
CA THR A 144 21.68 11.52 -14.71
C THR A 144 20.18 11.56 -15.00
N ASN A 145 19.64 12.70 -15.44
CA ASN A 145 18.21 12.81 -15.70
C ASN A 145 17.79 12.03 -16.96
N VAL A 146 18.57 12.10 -18.04
CA VAL A 146 18.32 11.32 -19.26
C VAL A 146 18.40 9.83 -18.97
N LEU A 147 19.41 9.38 -18.21
CA LEU A 147 19.56 7.98 -17.84
C LEU A 147 18.41 7.51 -16.94
N LEU A 148 18.01 8.31 -15.96
CA LEU A 148 16.88 8.01 -15.06
C LEU A 148 15.60 7.78 -15.85
N ILE A 149 15.23 8.72 -16.72
CA ILE A 149 14.02 8.63 -17.55
C ILE A 149 14.09 7.40 -18.45
N THR A 150 15.25 7.14 -19.08
CA THR A 150 15.44 5.97 -19.94
C THR A 150 15.20 4.66 -19.18
N LEU A 151 15.79 4.52 -17.98
CA LEU A 151 15.61 3.33 -17.15
C LEU A 151 14.15 3.18 -16.67
N LEU A 152 13.48 4.27 -16.31
CA LEU A 152 12.07 4.24 -15.92
C LEU A 152 11.16 3.83 -17.09
N VAL A 153 11.41 4.33 -18.30
CA VAL A 153 10.67 3.92 -19.50
C VAL A 153 10.88 2.43 -19.79
N ILE A 154 12.12 1.94 -19.73
CA ILE A 154 12.42 0.51 -19.91
C ILE A 154 11.67 -0.33 -18.87
N LEU A 155 11.71 0.07 -17.59
CA LEU A 155 11.00 -0.62 -16.52
C LEU A 155 9.47 -0.60 -16.73
N ALA A 156 8.91 0.53 -17.14
CA ALA A 156 7.49 0.67 -17.43
C ALA A 156 7.06 -0.24 -18.59
N VAL A 157 7.86 -0.31 -19.66
CA VAL A 157 7.60 -1.22 -20.79
C VAL A 157 7.67 -2.69 -20.36
N ASP A 158 8.68 -3.09 -19.57
CA ASP A 158 8.77 -4.45 -19.01
C ASP A 158 7.57 -4.75 -18.10
N ALA A 159 7.16 -3.81 -17.25
CA ALA A 159 6.00 -3.98 -16.37
C ALA A 159 4.68 -4.11 -17.15
N ILE A 160 4.42 -3.22 -18.12
CA ILE A 160 3.21 -3.24 -18.95
C ILE A 160 3.15 -4.51 -19.79
N ALA A 161 4.26 -4.90 -20.42
CA ALA A 161 4.34 -6.16 -21.15
C ALA A 161 3.99 -7.33 -20.22
N SER A 162 4.50 -7.34 -18.99
CA SER A 162 4.24 -8.44 -18.04
C SER A 162 2.77 -8.52 -17.68
N TYR A 163 2.17 -7.37 -17.38
CA TYR A 163 0.77 -7.28 -17.00
C TYR A 163 -0.15 -7.67 -18.15
N LEU A 164 0.07 -7.17 -19.37
CA LEU A 164 -0.75 -7.52 -20.54
C LEU A 164 -0.70 -9.02 -20.84
N LEU A 165 0.49 -9.61 -20.75
CA LEU A 165 0.67 -11.04 -20.96
C LEU A 165 -0.02 -11.89 -19.89
N LEU A 166 -0.15 -11.38 -18.67
CA LEU A 166 -0.81 -12.08 -17.55
C LEU A 166 -2.33 -11.88 -17.53
N LYS A 167 -2.84 -10.68 -17.83
CA LYS A 167 -4.28 -10.37 -17.82
C LYS A 167 -5.04 -11.20 -18.86
N GLN A 168 -4.40 -11.49 -19.98
CA GLN A 168 -4.94 -12.37 -21.02
C GLN A 168 -5.07 -13.85 -20.60
N LYS A 169 -4.52 -14.24 -19.44
CA LYS A 169 -4.69 -15.57 -18.84
C LYS A 169 -6.07 -15.75 -18.18
N GLY A 170 -6.88 -14.69 -18.01
CA GLY A 170 -8.02 -14.70 -17.07
C GLY A 170 -9.41 -14.27 -17.54
N LYS A 171 -9.62 -13.47 -18.59
CA LYS A 171 -10.98 -13.01 -18.98
C LYS A 171 -11.17 -12.81 -20.48
N HIS A 172 -12.31 -13.33 -20.95
CA HIS A 172 -12.87 -13.35 -22.30
C HIS A 172 -12.22 -14.32 -23.30
N LEU A 173 -12.67 -15.59 -23.25
CA LEU A 173 -12.66 -16.47 -24.42
C LEU A 173 -13.99 -16.32 -25.19
N GLU A 174 -15.14 -16.47 -24.55
CA GLU A 174 -16.41 -16.64 -25.28
C GLU A 174 -16.98 -15.39 -25.99
N GLN A 175 -16.64 -14.17 -25.56
CA GLN A 175 -17.26 -12.94 -26.14
C GLN A 175 -16.48 -12.35 -27.32
N TRP A 176 -15.22 -12.75 -27.52
CA TRP A 176 -14.38 -12.29 -28.65
C TRP A 176 -14.29 -13.32 -29.78
N GLU A 177 -14.65 -14.58 -29.53
CA GLU A 177 -14.77 -15.64 -30.55
C GLU A 177 -15.85 -15.34 -31.62
N ASN A 178 -16.85 -14.51 -31.29
CA ASN A 178 -17.88 -14.11 -32.24
C ASN A 178 -17.47 -12.92 -33.14
N ALA A 179 -16.30 -12.32 -32.93
CA ALA A 179 -15.80 -11.19 -33.71
C ALA A 179 -14.48 -11.53 -34.43
N ASN A 180 -14.61 -12.09 -35.64
CA ASN A 180 -13.60 -12.30 -36.70
C ASN A 180 -12.70 -13.57 -36.69
N ASN A 181 -13.19 -14.61 -37.36
CA ASN A 181 -12.57 -15.90 -37.69
C ASN A 181 -11.35 -15.91 -38.65
N LYS A 182 -10.50 -14.88 -38.69
CA LYS A 182 -9.23 -14.93 -39.48
C LYS A 182 -7.97 -14.51 -38.74
N ILE A 183 -8.10 -13.79 -37.62
CA ILE A 183 -6.96 -13.28 -36.83
C ILE A 183 -6.53 -14.27 -35.73
N ASP A 184 -7.37 -15.26 -35.40
CA ASP A 184 -7.23 -16.08 -34.20
C ASP A 184 -6.10 -17.11 -34.20
N HIS A 185 -5.76 -17.73 -35.33
CA HIS A 185 -4.72 -18.77 -35.30
C HIS A 185 -3.33 -18.20 -34.98
N VAL A 186 -3.06 -16.93 -35.36
CA VAL A 186 -1.81 -16.23 -35.05
C VAL A 186 -1.82 -15.73 -33.62
N SER A 187 -2.93 -15.15 -33.15
CA SER A 187 -3.05 -14.61 -31.78
C SER A 187 -3.00 -15.72 -30.72
N VAL A 188 -3.68 -16.84 -30.94
CA VAL A 188 -3.73 -17.99 -30.02
C VAL A 188 -2.39 -18.71 -29.99
N LYS A 189 -1.72 -18.92 -31.14
CA LYS A 189 -0.40 -19.52 -31.20
C LYS A 189 0.66 -18.63 -30.55
N LEU A 190 0.63 -17.33 -30.82
CA LEU A 190 1.50 -16.35 -30.16
C LEU A 190 1.26 -16.35 -28.64
N ARG A 191 -0.01 -16.36 -28.20
CA ARG A 191 -0.38 -16.43 -26.78
C ARG A 191 0.14 -17.70 -26.12
N TYR A 192 -0.04 -18.87 -26.74
CA TYR A 192 0.45 -20.14 -26.18
C TYR A 192 1.98 -20.17 -26.12
N MET A 193 2.66 -19.66 -27.15
CA MET A 193 4.11 -19.50 -27.14
C MET A 193 4.59 -18.55 -26.03
N ILE A 194 3.92 -17.40 -25.86
CA ILE A 194 4.32 -16.42 -24.83
C ILE A 194 3.98 -16.93 -23.43
N THR A 195 2.80 -17.52 -23.24
CA THR A 195 2.40 -18.08 -21.93
C THR A 195 3.32 -19.23 -21.56
N GLY A 196 3.66 -20.12 -22.50
CA GLY A 196 4.65 -21.16 -22.30
C GLY A 196 6.05 -20.61 -22.00
N TYR A 197 6.45 -19.52 -22.65
CA TYR A 197 7.72 -18.84 -22.36
C TYR A 197 7.75 -18.25 -20.95
N ILE A 198 6.70 -17.50 -20.55
CA ILE A 198 6.57 -16.91 -19.21
C ILE A 198 6.55 -17.99 -18.14
N ASP A 199 5.74 -19.03 -18.33
CA ASP A 199 5.58 -20.12 -17.36
C ASP A 199 6.92 -20.85 -17.14
N ARG A 200 7.61 -21.22 -18.22
CA ARG A 200 8.96 -21.81 -18.16
C ARG A 200 9.94 -20.87 -17.46
N ARG A 201 9.85 -19.56 -17.72
CA ARG A 201 10.72 -18.58 -17.09
C ARG A 201 10.43 -18.41 -15.61
N ILE A 202 9.17 -18.32 -15.19
CA ILE A 202 8.78 -18.21 -13.78
C ILE A 202 9.29 -19.43 -13.03
N HIS A 203 9.08 -20.64 -13.55
CA HIS A 203 9.57 -21.87 -12.91
C HIS A 203 11.11 -21.96 -12.90
N LYS A 204 11.79 -21.40 -13.91
CA LYS A 204 13.26 -21.27 -13.92
C LYS A 204 13.76 -20.24 -12.90
N ALA A 205 13.08 -19.11 -12.79
CA ALA A 205 13.42 -18.01 -11.89
C ALA A 205 13.11 -18.37 -10.43
N TYR A 206 11.97 -19.00 -10.18
CA TYR A 206 11.42 -19.37 -8.90
C TYR A 206 11.25 -20.90 -8.82
N PRO A 207 12.35 -21.66 -8.62
CA PRO A 207 12.29 -23.13 -8.59
C PRO A 207 11.53 -23.68 -7.36
N LEU A 208 11.39 -22.86 -6.32
CA LEU A 208 10.57 -23.15 -5.14
C LEU A 208 9.10 -22.74 -5.35
N ALA A 209 8.75 -22.21 -6.52
CA ALA A 209 7.38 -21.85 -6.83
C ALA A 209 6.52 -23.11 -6.78
N LYS A 210 5.58 -23.11 -5.85
CA LYS A 210 4.53 -24.13 -5.81
C LYS A 210 3.29 -23.53 -6.43
N LYS A 211 2.76 -24.23 -7.44
CA LYS A 211 1.41 -23.97 -7.94
C LYS A 211 0.46 -24.31 -6.81
N ILE A 212 -0.33 -23.34 -6.40
CA ILE A 212 -1.35 -23.55 -5.40
C ILE A 212 -2.62 -23.84 -6.19
N GLU A 213 -3.15 -25.06 -6.03
CA GLU A 213 -4.53 -25.31 -6.37
C GLU A 213 -5.35 -24.33 -5.55
N SER A 214 -5.86 -23.29 -6.20
CA SER A 214 -6.72 -22.36 -5.50
C SER A 214 -7.88 -23.17 -4.96
N GLU A 215 -8.05 -23.18 -3.64
CA GLU A 215 -9.37 -23.33 -3.05
C GLU A 215 -10.21 -22.22 -3.66
N VAL A 216 -10.84 -22.53 -4.79
CA VAL A 216 -11.89 -21.70 -5.35
C VAL A 216 -12.96 -21.77 -4.27
N ILE A 217 -13.05 -20.74 -3.44
CA ILE A 217 -14.26 -20.49 -2.65
C ILE A 217 -15.36 -20.60 -3.70
N LYS A 218 -16.13 -21.68 -3.63
CA LYS A 218 -17.23 -21.89 -4.57
C LYS A 218 -18.07 -20.62 -4.49
N ASP A 219 -18.35 -20.02 -5.64
CA ASP A 219 -19.23 -18.86 -5.70
C ASP A 219 -20.63 -19.37 -5.34
N GLU A 220 -20.93 -19.42 -4.04
CA GLU A 220 -22.21 -19.92 -3.50
C GLU A 220 -23.36 -18.94 -3.76
N GLY A 221 -23.13 -17.90 -4.58
CA GLY A 221 -24.10 -16.86 -4.89
C GLY A 221 -24.25 -15.82 -3.77
N VAL A 222 -23.37 -15.84 -2.77
CA VAL A 222 -23.36 -14.89 -1.65
C VAL A 222 -22.50 -13.67 -2.00
N PHE A 223 -23.06 -12.47 -1.84
CA PHE A 223 -22.35 -11.24 -2.18
C PHE A 223 -21.14 -11.02 -1.27
N ALA A 224 -19.98 -10.74 -1.88
CA ALA A 224 -18.76 -10.38 -1.18
C ALA A 224 -18.27 -11.42 -0.14
N GLN A 225 -18.62 -12.70 -0.30
CA GLN A 225 -18.19 -13.77 0.59
C GLN A 225 -16.68 -13.77 0.83
N GLY A 226 -16.30 -13.93 2.10
CA GLY A 226 -14.90 -13.92 2.52
C GLY A 226 -14.28 -12.52 2.48
N CYS A 227 -13.09 -12.40 1.89
CA CYS A 227 -12.30 -11.16 1.91
C CYS A 227 -11.91 -10.72 0.48
N GLY A 228 -12.91 -10.67 -0.40
CA GLY A 228 -12.77 -10.23 -1.79
C GLY A 228 -12.79 -8.70 -1.96
N PHE A 229 -12.66 -8.23 -3.20
CA PHE A 229 -12.64 -6.81 -3.56
C PHE A 229 -13.85 -6.03 -3.00
N TYR A 230 -15.06 -6.53 -3.24
CA TYR A 230 -16.29 -5.89 -2.78
C TYR A 230 -16.35 -5.77 -1.25
N LYS A 231 -15.91 -6.82 -0.53
CA LYS A 231 -15.86 -6.80 0.94
C LYS A 231 -14.90 -5.72 1.41
N ILE A 232 -13.66 -5.74 0.91
CA ILE A 232 -12.62 -4.77 1.31
C ILE A 232 -13.05 -3.33 1.03
N TRP A 233 -13.67 -3.08 -0.13
CA TRP A 233 -14.15 -1.74 -0.45
C TRP A 233 -15.29 -1.29 0.48
N LEU A 234 -16.26 -2.15 0.78
CA LEU A 234 -17.34 -1.79 1.70
C LEU A 234 -16.82 -1.61 3.13
N LEU A 235 -15.84 -2.41 3.55
CA LEU A 235 -15.15 -2.21 4.84
C LEU A 235 -14.34 -0.92 4.87
N PHE A 236 -13.77 -0.47 3.75
CA PHE A 236 -13.16 0.85 3.65
C PHE A 236 -14.19 1.96 3.92
N ILE A 237 -15.37 1.89 3.28
CA ILE A 237 -16.44 2.88 3.47
C ILE A 237 -16.96 2.86 4.91
N VAL A 238 -17.31 1.68 5.42
CA VAL A 238 -17.85 1.52 6.78
C VAL A 238 -16.80 1.88 7.83
N GLY A 239 -15.56 1.44 7.65
CA GLY A 239 -14.44 1.77 8.52
C GLY A 239 -14.13 3.27 8.53
N GLY A 240 -14.22 3.94 7.38
CA GLY A 240 -14.02 5.39 7.31
C GLY A 240 -15.15 6.17 8.00
N PHE A 241 -16.40 5.71 7.86
CA PHE A 241 -17.54 6.31 8.54
C PHE A 241 -17.51 6.08 10.06
N LEU A 242 -17.31 4.84 10.51
CA LEU A 242 -17.21 4.51 11.93
C LEU A 242 -16.00 5.18 12.58
N GLY A 243 -14.87 5.25 11.85
CA GLY A 243 -13.66 5.93 12.31
C GLY A 243 -13.89 7.42 12.55
N ASP A 244 -14.54 8.12 11.61
CA ASP A 244 -14.91 9.53 11.79
C ASP A 244 -15.79 9.74 13.03
N ILE A 245 -16.82 8.90 13.21
CA ILE A 245 -17.70 8.98 14.38
C ILE A 245 -16.93 8.76 15.68
N VAL A 246 -16.10 7.70 15.73
CA VAL A 246 -15.29 7.37 16.90
C VAL A 246 -14.37 8.54 17.25
N GLU A 247 -13.72 9.13 16.26
CA GLU A 247 -12.78 10.24 16.47
C GLU A 247 -13.50 11.53 16.88
N THR A 248 -14.67 11.81 16.29
CA THR A 248 -15.52 12.94 16.67
C THR A 248 -16.03 12.81 18.11
N ILE A 249 -16.47 11.62 18.52
CA ILE A 249 -16.87 11.34 19.91
C ILE A 249 -15.66 11.45 20.84
N PHE A 250 -14.50 10.92 20.43
CA PHE A 250 -13.27 11.03 21.21
C PHE A 250 -12.87 12.50 21.43
N CYS A 251 -12.93 13.35 20.40
CA CYS A 251 -12.71 14.79 20.53
C CYS A 251 -13.72 15.43 21.49
N ARG A 252 -15.00 15.03 21.44
CA ARG A 252 -16.01 15.56 22.36
C ARG A 252 -15.75 15.20 23.82
N ILE A 253 -15.26 13.98 24.07
CA ILE A 253 -14.94 13.49 25.42
C ILE A 253 -13.66 14.15 25.95
N THR A 254 -12.62 14.27 25.12
CA THR A 254 -11.29 14.72 25.55
C THR A 254 -11.12 16.23 25.54
N ALA A 255 -11.66 16.92 24.52
CA ALA A 255 -11.48 18.34 24.29
C ALA A 255 -12.77 19.16 24.53
N GLY A 256 -13.90 18.51 24.78
CA GLY A 256 -15.18 19.17 25.05
C GLY A 256 -15.88 19.77 23.82
N ILE A 257 -15.27 19.67 22.65
CA ILE A 257 -15.74 20.29 21.40
C ILE A 257 -16.20 19.26 20.38
N TRP A 258 -17.27 19.59 19.65
CA TRP A 258 -17.67 18.85 18.46
C TRP A 258 -16.83 19.34 17.29
N MET A 259 -15.99 18.47 16.76
CA MET A 259 -15.04 18.79 15.71
C MET A 259 -15.18 17.75 14.60
N SER A 260 -15.34 18.21 13.36
CA SER A 260 -15.27 17.33 12.20
C SER A 260 -13.90 16.66 12.13
N ARG A 261 -13.88 15.33 11.97
CA ARG A 261 -12.69 14.52 11.70
C ARG A 261 -12.70 13.93 10.29
N SER A 262 -13.57 14.47 9.43
CA SER A 262 -13.76 13.96 8.09
C SER A 262 -12.56 14.30 7.23
N SER A 263 -12.13 13.35 6.40
CA SER A 263 -11.08 13.58 5.41
C SER A 263 -11.62 14.19 4.12
N VAL A 264 -12.94 14.28 3.97
CA VAL A 264 -13.61 14.69 2.73
C VAL A 264 -14.78 15.63 2.99
N VAL A 265 -15.12 16.44 2.00
CA VAL A 265 -16.13 17.49 2.13
C VAL A 265 -17.57 16.99 2.11
N TRP A 266 -17.84 15.82 1.53
CA TRP A 266 -19.17 15.21 1.54
C TRP A 266 -19.25 14.01 2.48
N GLY A 267 -19.98 14.20 3.58
CA GLY A 267 -20.23 13.17 4.58
C GLY A 267 -19.05 12.93 5.54
N PRO A 268 -19.31 12.27 6.67
CA PRO A 268 -18.31 11.99 7.69
C PRO A 268 -17.50 10.74 7.33
N PHE A 269 -16.48 10.87 6.49
CA PHE A 269 -15.63 9.75 6.10
C PHE A 269 -14.16 10.07 6.37
N SER A 270 -13.55 9.29 7.26
CA SER A 270 -12.11 9.31 7.44
C SER A 270 -11.43 8.33 6.49
N ILE A 271 -10.67 8.85 5.53
CA ILE A 271 -9.90 8.02 4.58
C ILE A 271 -8.84 7.22 5.33
N VAL A 272 -8.23 7.80 6.36
CA VAL A 272 -7.21 7.14 7.20
C VAL A 272 -7.81 5.92 7.89
N TRP A 273 -8.92 6.07 8.61
CA TRP A 273 -9.58 4.92 9.25
C TRP A 273 -10.09 3.89 8.25
N GLY A 274 -10.66 4.32 7.12
CA GLY A 274 -11.11 3.42 6.06
C GLY A 274 -9.96 2.57 5.52
N LEU A 275 -8.82 3.19 5.19
CA LEU A 275 -7.62 2.49 4.71
C LEU A 275 -7.07 1.54 5.77
N ALA A 276 -7.00 1.97 7.03
CA ALA A 276 -6.54 1.14 8.14
C ALA A 276 -7.36 -0.15 8.24
N ILE A 277 -8.69 -0.03 8.27
CA ILE A 277 -9.61 -1.17 8.37
C ILE A 277 -9.52 -2.08 7.14
N ALA A 278 -9.46 -1.51 5.94
CA ALA A 278 -9.35 -2.26 4.70
C ALA A 278 -8.03 -3.05 4.64
N VAL A 279 -6.90 -2.40 4.91
CA VAL A 279 -5.57 -3.02 4.88
C VAL A 279 -5.43 -4.06 5.98
N VAL A 280 -5.77 -3.72 7.24
CA VAL A 280 -5.62 -4.67 8.35
C VAL A 280 -6.53 -5.89 8.16
N THR A 281 -7.75 -5.71 7.64
CA THR A 281 -8.64 -6.83 7.33
C THR A 281 -8.10 -7.67 6.19
N ALA A 282 -7.66 -7.06 5.09
CA ALA A 282 -7.02 -7.80 4.00
C ALA A 282 -5.79 -8.59 4.49
N MET A 283 -5.04 -8.00 5.43
CA MET A 283 -3.84 -8.62 6.00
C MET A 283 -4.15 -9.76 6.97
N LEU A 284 -5.08 -9.56 7.90
CA LEU A 284 -5.29 -10.46 9.02
C LEU A 284 -6.53 -11.33 8.88
N TYR A 285 -7.29 -11.26 7.79
CA TYR A 285 -8.49 -12.07 7.59
C TYR A 285 -8.25 -13.59 7.77
N LYS A 286 -7.13 -14.12 7.25
CA LYS A 286 -6.76 -15.54 7.44
C LYS A 286 -6.40 -15.86 8.90
N TYR A 287 -6.04 -14.85 9.70
CA TYR A 287 -5.61 -14.98 11.09
C TYR A 287 -6.63 -14.45 12.09
N LYS A 288 -7.82 -14.00 11.67
CA LYS A 288 -8.85 -13.40 12.53
C LYS A 288 -9.28 -14.31 13.69
N ASP A 289 -9.18 -15.62 13.48
CA ASP A 289 -9.57 -16.66 14.44
C ASP A 289 -8.41 -17.05 15.39
N ARG A 290 -7.21 -16.49 15.21
CA ARG A 290 -6.08 -16.68 16.14
C ARG A 290 -6.39 -16.04 17.51
N SER A 291 -5.54 -16.35 18.49
CA SER A 291 -5.66 -15.86 19.86
C SER A 291 -5.67 -14.33 19.95
N ASP A 292 -6.36 -13.79 20.94
CA ASP A 292 -6.41 -12.34 21.20
C ASP A 292 -5.03 -11.73 21.41
N ARG A 293 -4.12 -12.46 22.07
CA ARG A 293 -2.72 -12.03 22.24
C ARG A 293 -2.01 -11.81 20.90
N PHE A 294 -2.21 -12.71 19.94
CA PHE A 294 -1.64 -12.57 18.60
C PHE A 294 -2.18 -11.33 17.89
N LEU A 295 -3.51 -11.16 17.88
CA LEU A 295 -4.16 -10.01 17.26
C LEU A 295 -3.77 -8.69 17.93
N PHE A 296 -3.64 -8.69 19.26
CA PHE A 296 -3.19 -7.52 20.02
C PHE A 296 -1.79 -7.09 19.61
N PHE A 297 -0.79 -7.98 19.66
CA PHE A 297 0.59 -7.62 19.32
C PHE A 297 0.72 -7.22 17.85
N VAL A 298 0.11 -7.97 16.93
CA VAL A 298 0.14 -7.62 15.51
C VAL A 298 -0.57 -6.28 15.27
N GLY A 299 -1.70 -6.03 15.92
CA GLY A 299 -2.41 -4.76 15.88
C GLY A 299 -1.59 -3.59 16.44
N THR A 300 -0.85 -3.81 17.53
CA THR A 300 0.04 -2.79 18.11
C THR A 300 1.15 -2.39 17.15
N PHE A 301 1.83 -3.36 16.54
CA PHE A 301 2.94 -3.07 15.62
C PHE A 301 2.44 -2.53 14.27
N LEU A 302 1.42 -3.13 13.67
CA LEU A 302 0.87 -2.68 12.39
C LEU A 302 0.13 -1.34 12.53
N GLY A 303 -0.61 -1.14 13.62
CA GLY A 303 -1.30 0.12 13.92
C GLY A 303 -0.32 1.26 14.13
N GLY A 304 0.71 1.06 14.96
CA GLY A 304 1.77 2.06 15.14
C GLY A 304 2.55 2.34 13.84
N ALA A 305 2.85 1.31 13.05
CA ALA A 305 3.49 1.48 11.74
C ALA A 305 2.60 2.25 10.75
N TYR A 306 1.30 1.94 10.73
CA TYR A 306 0.32 2.60 9.88
C TYR A 306 0.16 4.07 10.23
N GLU A 307 -0.03 4.38 11.52
CA GLU A 307 -0.14 5.74 12.02
C GLU A 307 1.13 6.55 11.71
N TYR A 308 2.30 5.98 11.97
CA TYR A 308 3.56 6.62 11.64
C TYR A 308 3.68 6.92 10.13
N LEU A 309 3.31 5.96 9.27
CA LEU A 309 3.28 6.15 7.81
C LEU A 309 2.32 7.27 7.39
N CYS A 310 1.13 7.33 7.99
CA CYS A 310 0.15 8.37 7.69
C CYS A 310 0.66 9.75 8.11
N SER A 311 1.31 9.87 9.27
CA SER A 311 1.94 11.12 9.71
C SER A 311 3.01 11.58 8.71
N VAL A 312 3.92 10.70 8.28
CA VAL A 312 4.94 11.04 7.29
C VAL A 312 4.33 11.39 5.93
N PHE A 313 3.39 10.58 5.45
CA PHE A 313 2.73 10.80 4.16
C PHE A 313 2.04 12.15 4.12
N THR A 314 1.28 12.50 5.17
CA THR A 314 0.53 13.74 5.23
C THR A 314 1.42 14.96 5.32
N GLU A 315 2.56 14.85 5.99
CA GLU A 315 3.57 15.91 6.00
C GLU A 315 4.20 16.11 4.62
N ILE A 316 4.52 15.04 3.91
CA ILE A 316 5.13 15.14 2.57
C ILE A 316 4.14 15.71 1.54
N VAL A 317 2.90 15.24 1.56
CA VAL A 317 1.91 15.58 0.53
C VAL A 317 1.23 16.91 0.81
N PHE A 318 0.92 17.20 2.07
CA PHE A 318 0.16 18.39 2.45
C PHE A 318 0.99 19.43 3.20
N GLY A 319 2.24 19.12 3.58
CA GLY A 319 3.06 20.00 4.42
C GLY A 319 2.53 20.11 5.86
N LYS A 320 1.70 19.17 6.31
CA LYS A 320 0.99 19.23 7.59
C LYS A 320 1.12 17.92 8.37
N VAL A 321 1.29 18.05 9.69
CA VAL A 321 1.23 16.94 10.64
C VAL A 321 -0.12 17.02 11.36
N PHE A 322 -0.97 16.00 11.18
CA PHE A 322 -2.34 16.00 11.72
C PHE A 322 -2.44 15.70 13.22
N TRP A 323 -1.38 15.15 13.83
CA TRP A 323 -1.30 14.87 15.26
C TRP A 323 0.16 14.92 15.74
N ASP A 324 0.37 15.41 16.96
CA ASP A 324 1.70 15.55 17.58
C ASP A 324 1.70 14.98 19.00
N TYR A 325 2.51 13.95 19.20
CA TYR A 325 2.73 13.25 20.47
C TYR A 325 4.08 13.59 21.10
N SER A 326 4.79 14.62 20.66
CA SER A 326 6.13 14.99 21.16
C SER A 326 6.17 15.20 22.68
N LYS A 327 5.04 15.57 23.28
CA LYS A 327 4.89 15.81 24.73
C LYS A 327 4.53 14.55 25.52
N ILE A 328 4.28 13.42 24.87
CA ILE A 328 3.90 12.15 25.51
C ILE A 328 5.15 11.26 25.62
N PRO A 329 5.38 10.58 26.77
CA PRO A 329 6.50 9.65 26.90
C PRO A 329 6.43 8.50 25.88
N PHE A 330 7.59 7.95 25.53
CA PHE A 330 7.73 6.89 24.53
C PHE A 330 7.17 7.26 23.14
N ASN A 331 7.25 8.54 22.77
CA ASN A 331 6.97 8.96 21.41
C ASN A 331 8.14 8.67 20.45
N LEU A 332 7.82 8.50 19.17
CA LEU A 332 8.80 8.34 18.09
C LEU A 332 8.60 9.45 17.07
N GLY A 333 9.55 10.40 17.06
CA GLY A 333 9.53 11.58 16.19
C GLY A 333 8.32 12.49 16.42
N GLY A 334 7.64 12.39 17.57
CA GLY A 334 6.34 13.04 17.80
C GLY A 334 5.18 12.46 16.98
N ARG A 335 5.40 11.45 16.13
CA ARG A 335 4.41 10.94 15.17
C ARG A 335 3.52 9.84 15.72
N ILE A 336 4.05 9.03 16.61
CA ILE A 336 3.34 7.97 17.33
C ILE A 336 3.84 7.92 18.75
N ASN A 337 3.12 7.22 19.61
CA ASN A 337 3.62 6.85 20.93
C ASN A 337 3.12 5.46 21.35
N LEU A 338 3.82 4.85 22.30
CA LEU A 338 3.57 3.47 22.70
C LEU A 338 2.15 3.23 23.26
N LEU A 339 1.58 4.20 23.98
CA LEU A 339 0.23 4.06 24.56
C LEU A 339 -0.83 3.91 23.47
N TYR A 340 -0.77 4.77 22.44
CA TYR A 340 -1.70 4.69 21.32
C TYR A 340 -1.43 3.47 20.43
N CYS A 341 -0.18 2.99 20.36
CA CYS A 341 0.10 1.69 19.75
C CYS A 341 -0.65 0.55 20.47
N PHE A 342 -0.74 0.55 21.80
CA PHE A 342 -1.56 -0.44 22.51
C PHE A 342 -3.06 -0.26 22.26
N PHE A 343 -3.53 0.98 22.14
CA PHE A 343 -4.91 1.24 21.73
C PHE A 343 -5.22 0.57 20.38
N TRP A 344 -4.33 0.67 19.40
CA TRP A 344 -4.47 -0.05 18.11
C TRP A 344 -4.46 -1.57 18.27
N GLY A 345 -3.69 -2.11 19.22
CA GLY A 345 -3.73 -3.53 19.56
C GLY A 345 -5.10 -3.98 20.06
N PHE A 346 -5.70 -3.23 21.00
CA PHE A 346 -7.06 -3.51 21.47
C PHE A 346 -8.10 -3.32 20.36
N ALA A 347 -7.98 -2.26 19.55
CA ALA A 347 -8.85 -2.00 18.42
C ALA A 347 -8.83 -3.15 17.41
N ALA A 348 -7.66 -3.75 17.14
CA ALA A 348 -7.54 -4.91 16.26
C ALA A 348 -8.26 -6.15 16.83
N VAL A 349 -8.12 -6.42 18.13
CA VAL A 349 -8.84 -7.51 18.81
C VAL A 349 -10.35 -7.29 18.72
N ILE A 350 -10.83 -6.10 19.11
CA ILE A 350 -12.25 -5.73 19.06
C ILE A 350 -12.79 -5.82 17.64
N TRP A 351 -12.03 -5.33 16.66
CA TRP A 351 -12.39 -5.42 15.25
C TRP A 351 -12.62 -6.87 14.84
N PHE A 352 -11.62 -7.75 14.97
CA PHE A 352 -11.76 -9.12 14.48
C PHE A 352 -12.70 -10.00 15.30
N LYS A 353 -12.79 -9.79 16.63
CA LYS A 353 -13.59 -10.64 17.51
C LYS A 353 -15.03 -10.21 17.67
N LEU A 354 -15.33 -8.92 17.50
CA LEU A 354 -16.67 -8.37 17.78
C LEU A 354 -17.28 -7.68 16.55
N ILE A 355 -16.57 -6.76 15.93
CA ILE A 355 -17.17 -5.86 14.92
C ILE A 355 -17.20 -6.50 13.53
N TYR A 356 -16.06 -7.04 13.07
CA TYR A 356 -15.88 -7.62 11.75
C TYR A 356 -16.87 -8.75 11.44
N PRO A 357 -17.13 -9.73 12.32
CA PRO A 357 -18.11 -10.78 12.04
C PRO A 357 -19.50 -10.22 11.75
N VAL A 358 -19.98 -9.28 12.59
CA VAL A 358 -21.29 -8.65 12.43
C VAL A 358 -21.39 -7.87 11.11
N ILE A 359 -20.40 -7.02 10.82
CA ILE A 359 -20.38 -6.24 9.57
C ILE A 359 -20.25 -7.16 8.35
N SER A 360 -19.42 -8.20 8.44
CA SER A 360 -19.23 -9.17 7.36
C SER A 360 -20.54 -9.86 7.00
N ASP A 361 -21.27 -10.33 8.01
CA ASP A 361 -22.56 -11.00 7.84
C ASP A 361 -23.63 -10.05 7.28
N MET A 362 -23.63 -8.78 7.72
CA MET A 362 -24.53 -7.76 7.16
C MET A 362 -24.25 -7.50 5.68
N ILE A 363 -22.97 -7.41 5.30
CA ILE A 363 -22.58 -7.22 3.90
C ILE A 363 -22.98 -8.44 3.06
N GLU A 364 -22.75 -9.66 3.56
CA GLU A 364 -23.05 -10.90 2.83
C GLU A 364 -24.56 -11.12 2.60
N LYS A 365 -25.42 -10.53 3.43
CA LYS A 365 -26.88 -10.54 3.24
C LYS A 365 -27.38 -9.65 2.11
N ILE A 366 -26.54 -8.78 1.55
CA ILE A 366 -26.95 -7.89 0.46
C ILE A 366 -27.12 -8.72 -0.83
N PRO A 367 -28.22 -8.57 -1.59
CA PRO A 367 -28.38 -9.25 -2.87
C PRO A 367 -27.26 -8.89 -3.85
N VAL A 368 -26.70 -9.87 -4.56
CA VAL A 368 -25.47 -9.72 -5.37
C VAL A 368 -25.51 -8.55 -6.35
N ILE A 369 -26.60 -8.39 -7.10
CA ILE A 369 -26.73 -7.30 -8.08
C ILE A 369 -26.75 -5.95 -7.37
N ILE A 370 -27.55 -5.83 -6.32
CA ILE A 370 -27.68 -4.61 -5.52
C ILE A 370 -26.33 -4.26 -4.89
N GLY A 371 -25.65 -5.23 -4.29
CA GLY A 371 -24.33 -5.04 -3.68
C GLY A 371 -23.29 -4.55 -4.67
N LYS A 372 -23.25 -5.13 -5.89
CA LYS A 372 -22.33 -4.68 -6.96
C LYS A 372 -22.63 -3.25 -7.41
N VAL A 373 -23.90 -2.93 -7.67
CA VAL A 373 -24.32 -1.58 -8.09
C VAL A 373 -24.01 -0.56 -7.00
N LEU A 374 -24.40 -0.84 -5.76
CA LEU A 374 -24.12 0.01 -4.60
C LEU A 374 -22.61 0.25 -4.43
N THR A 375 -21.79 -0.79 -4.53
CA THR A 375 -20.33 -0.65 -4.42
C THR A 375 -19.80 0.31 -5.49
N TRP A 376 -20.20 0.16 -6.76
CA TRP A 376 -19.75 1.03 -7.83
C TRP A 376 -20.25 2.47 -7.68
N MET A 377 -21.48 2.67 -7.24
CA MET A 377 -21.98 4.01 -6.90
C MET A 377 -21.14 4.65 -5.80
N LEU A 378 -20.81 3.91 -4.73
CA LEU A 378 -19.96 4.39 -3.65
C LEU A 378 -18.52 4.67 -4.11
N ILE A 379 -17.97 3.87 -5.04
CA ILE A 379 -16.67 4.15 -5.66
C ILE A 379 -16.71 5.50 -6.39
N ILE A 380 -17.69 5.68 -7.28
CA ILE A 380 -17.82 6.92 -8.06
C ILE A 380 -18.02 8.11 -7.12
N PHE A 381 -18.91 7.98 -6.13
CA PHE A 381 -19.13 8.99 -5.10
C PHE A 381 -17.84 9.38 -4.38
N MET A 382 -17.08 8.41 -3.87
CA MET A 382 -15.83 8.68 -3.16
C MET A 382 -14.76 9.29 -4.07
N CYS A 383 -14.66 8.85 -5.33
CA CYS A 383 -13.75 9.47 -6.30
C CYS A 383 -14.09 10.95 -6.52
N CYS A 384 -15.36 11.28 -6.77
CA CYS A 384 -15.80 12.66 -6.91
C CYS A 384 -15.57 13.47 -5.62
N ASN A 385 -15.86 12.87 -4.47
CA ASN A 385 -15.69 13.51 -3.17
C ASN A 385 -14.22 13.84 -2.87
N ILE A 386 -13.31 12.90 -3.15
CA ILE A 386 -11.86 13.12 -3.01
C ILE A 386 -11.41 14.23 -3.96
N LEU A 387 -11.82 14.20 -5.23
CA LEU A 387 -11.46 15.23 -6.21
C LEU A 387 -11.90 16.62 -5.73
N VAL A 388 -13.17 16.77 -5.33
CA VAL A 388 -13.68 18.06 -4.84
C VAL A 388 -12.99 18.46 -3.53
N SER A 389 -12.71 17.52 -2.63
CA SER A 389 -12.00 17.79 -1.38
C SER A 389 -10.57 18.29 -1.61
N VAL A 390 -9.85 17.68 -2.55
CA VAL A 390 -8.51 18.12 -2.95
C VAL A 390 -8.56 19.50 -3.60
N SER A 391 -9.49 19.74 -4.53
CA SER A 391 -9.68 21.05 -5.14
C SER A 391 -10.02 22.13 -4.10
N ALA A 392 -10.88 21.81 -3.12
CA ALA A 392 -11.23 22.72 -2.03
C ALA A 392 -10.03 23.04 -1.13
N LEU A 393 -9.21 22.04 -0.77
CA LEU A 393 -7.98 22.25 0.02
C LEU A 393 -6.93 23.06 -0.73
N ILE A 394 -6.74 22.82 -2.03
CA ILE A 394 -5.83 23.61 -2.88
C ILE A 394 -6.26 25.08 -2.89
N ARG A 395 -7.54 25.35 -3.15
CA ARG A 395 -8.06 26.72 -3.15
C ARG A 395 -7.99 27.37 -1.78
N TYR A 396 -8.24 26.63 -0.72
CA TYR A 396 -8.12 27.14 0.65
C TYR A 396 -6.69 27.57 0.98
N ASP A 397 -5.68 26.79 0.57
CA ASP A 397 -4.27 27.15 0.70
C ASP A 397 -3.89 28.35 -0.18
N GLU A 398 -4.32 28.38 -1.44
CA GLU A 398 -4.06 29.49 -2.37
C GLU A 398 -4.67 30.82 -1.88
N ARG A 399 -5.90 30.79 -1.36
CA ARG A 399 -6.54 31.98 -0.76
C ARG A 399 -5.78 32.47 0.46
N SER A 400 -5.24 31.56 1.30
CA SER A 400 -4.39 31.95 2.43
C SER A 400 -3.11 32.68 2.00
N LYS A 401 -2.67 32.47 0.76
CA LYS A 401 -1.52 33.13 0.12
C LYS A 401 -1.92 34.34 -0.76
N ASN A 402 -3.18 34.78 -0.69
CA ASN A 402 -3.76 35.85 -1.51
C ASN A 402 -3.71 35.59 -3.03
N ILE A 403 -3.75 34.34 -3.46
CA ILE A 403 -3.80 33.95 -4.88
C ILE A 403 -5.27 33.92 -5.35
N GLN A 404 -5.61 34.77 -6.30
CA GLN A 404 -6.96 34.88 -6.86
C GLN A 404 -7.27 33.73 -7.83
N ALA A 405 -8.56 33.43 -8.01
CA ALA A 405 -9.02 32.45 -8.99
C ALA A 405 -8.85 32.99 -10.42
N GLU A 406 -8.16 32.22 -11.26
CA GLU A 406 -7.94 32.49 -12.68
C GLU A 406 -8.89 31.67 -13.58
N ASP A 407 -9.30 30.48 -13.11
CA ASP A 407 -10.12 29.54 -13.87
C ASP A 407 -11.55 29.37 -13.31
N GLY A 408 -12.48 28.98 -14.18
CA GLY A 408 -13.89 28.75 -13.80
C GLY A 408 -14.10 27.68 -12.73
N TRP A 409 -13.26 26.63 -12.68
CA TRP A 409 -13.36 25.62 -11.62
C TRP A 409 -12.88 26.18 -10.27
N GLN A 410 -11.89 27.06 -10.26
CA GLN A 410 -11.41 27.72 -9.04
C GLN A 410 -12.48 28.65 -8.48
N SER A 411 -13.13 29.45 -9.34
CA SER A 411 -14.26 30.29 -8.92
C SER A 411 -15.44 29.47 -8.40
N TRP A 412 -15.75 28.32 -9.02
CA TRP A 412 -16.79 27.42 -8.52
C TRP A 412 -16.45 26.89 -7.13
N VAL A 413 -15.21 26.45 -6.91
CA VAL A 413 -14.74 25.97 -5.60
C VAL A 413 -14.79 27.09 -4.56
N ASP A 414 -14.32 28.29 -4.88
CA ASP A 414 -14.36 29.45 -3.97
C ASP A 414 -15.79 29.81 -3.56
N THR A 415 -16.74 29.67 -4.48
CA THR A 415 -18.16 29.98 -4.22
C THR A 415 -18.82 28.92 -3.32
N HIS A 416 -18.44 27.65 -3.47
CA HIS A 416 -19.11 26.53 -2.77
C HIS A 416 -18.36 26.07 -1.51
N TYR A 417 -17.06 26.35 -1.41
CA TYR A 417 -16.15 25.96 -0.32
C TYR A 417 -15.30 27.17 0.10
N ASP A 418 -15.99 28.18 0.63
CA ASP A 418 -15.38 29.36 1.23
C ASP A 418 -14.59 29.02 2.49
N ASP A 419 -13.85 30.00 3.02
CA ASP A 419 -12.99 29.79 4.19
C ASP A 419 -13.78 29.41 5.44
N SER A 420 -15.01 29.91 5.58
CA SER A 420 -15.91 29.56 6.69
C SER A 420 -16.28 28.09 6.65
N ARG A 421 -16.69 27.58 5.48
CA ARG A 421 -17.02 26.17 5.30
C ARG A 421 -15.78 25.29 5.46
N MET A 422 -14.63 25.72 4.95
CA MET A 422 -13.38 24.97 5.10
C MET A 422 -12.95 24.89 6.57
N ALA A 423 -13.08 25.96 7.35
CA ALA A 423 -12.79 25.95 8.78
C ALA A 423 -13.75 25.04 9.58
N GLN A 424 -15.00 24.88 9.14
CA GLN A 424 -15.94 23.94 9.76
C GLN A 424 -15.60 22.48 9.45
N ILE A 425 -15.23 22.18 8.20
CA ILE A 425 -14.93 20.81 7.75
C ILE A 425 -13.54 20.37 8.23
N TYR A 426 -12.55 21.27 8.13
CA TYR A 426 -11.14 21.03 8.46
C TYR A 426 -10.62 22.04 9.50
N PRO A 427 -11.13 22.02 10.74
CA PRO A 427 -10.80 23.02 11.76
C PRO A 427 -9.31 23.08 12.15
N ASN A 428 -8.55 22.02 11.89
CA ASN A 428 -7.11 21.97 12.15
C ASN A 428 -6.24 22.24 10.90
N ALA A 429 -6.83 22.48 9.73
CA ALA A 429 -6.11 22.86 8.52
C ALA A 429 -5.74 24.36 8.56
N VAL A 430 -5.07 24.82 9.62
CA VAL A 430 -4.65 26.21 9.71
C VAL A 430 -3.36 26.40 8.91
N ALA A 431 -3.34 27.35 7.98
CA ALA A 431 -2.13 27.81 7.30
C ALA A 431 -1.11 28.29 8.35
N ARG A 432 0.16 27.89 8.21
CA ARG A 432 1.25 28.41 9.04
C ARG A 432 2.00 29.44 8.24
#